data_AF-A0A953WKY2-F1
#
_entry.id   AF-A0A953WKY2-F1
#
_cell.length_a   1.000
_cell.length_b   1.000
_cell.length_c   1.000
_cell.angle_alpha   90.00
_cell.angle_beta   90.00
_cell.angle_gamma   90.00
#
_symmetry.space_group_name_H-M   'P 1'
#
loop_
_entity.id
_entity.type
_entity.pdbx_description
1 polymer ?
#
loop_
_entity_poly.entity_id
_entity_poly.type
_entity_poly.pdbx_seq_one_letter_code
_entity_poly.pdbx_strand_id
1 'polypeptide(L)'
;ALVTRAPDEDPKIPSWNGGKFPLTTYLAERVRKMIHDRKSWRAMPDPLREWLEMQREVSVIPKPDELLVETFPHTNRFFLVCYPFDGRLAHQTLGTLLTRRLERLGLQPMGFVPTEYSLSIWGRQDMSGVDMAALFDEDMMGDDLESWLQESVLMKRTFRDCAVIAGLIERRYPGVQKTGRQVSFSADLIYDVLREHEPNHVLMKAAWADAAGGFLDLKRLSNLLARIKGKIRRSDLTRVSPLAIPVMLEINKTVIHGEAQEAMLKEASDALIAEGMRRA
;
A
#
# COMPACT_ATOMS: atom_id res chain seq x y z
N ALA A 1 5.32 -13.52 -35.94
CA ALA A 1 6.26 -12.94 -34.95
C ALA A 1 5.64 -13.11 -33.56
N LEU A 2 6.38 -13.68 -32.59
CA LEU A 2 5.86 -14.04 -31.26
C LEU A 2 5.77 -12.86 -30.27
N VAL A 3 6.08 -11.64 -30.72
CA VAL A 3 5.94 -10.43 -29.91
C VAL A 3 5.64 -9.24 -30.81
N THR A 4 4.79 -8.34 -30.31
CA THR A 4 4.45 -7.03 -30.90
C THR A 4 5.06 -5.92 -30.05
N ARG A 5 5.41 -4.78 -30.68
CA ARG A 5 5.87 -3.59 -29.95
C ARG A 5 4.76 -3.11 -29.02
N ALA A 6 5.12 -2.84 -27.76
CA ALA A 6 4.22 -2.19 -26.81
C ALA A 6 4.02 -0.71 -27.22
N PRO A 7 2.81 -0.16 -27.06
CA PRO A 7 2.52 1.24 -27.39
C PRO A 7 3.00 2.25 -26.32
N ASP A 8 3.44 1.77 -25.16
CA ASP A 8 3.89 2.58 -24.01
C ASP A 8 5.41 2.75 -24.00
N GLU A 9 5.90 3.93 -23.63
CA GLU A 9 7.34 4.21 -23.45
C GLU A 9 7.91 3.58 -22.18
N ASP A 10 7.06 3.25 -21.20
CA ASP A 10 7.47 2.64 -19.94
C ASP A 10 7.67 1.12 -20.05
N PRO A 11 8.87 0.60 -19.70
CA PRO A 11 9.15 -0.84 -19.77
C PRO A 11 8.31 -1.60 -18.74
N LYS A 12 7.44 -2.51 -19.21
CA LYS A 12 6.75 -3.48 -18.35
C LYS A 12 7.73 -4.58 -17.93
N ILE A 13 8.22 -4.49 -16.69
CA ILE A 13 9.05 -5.53 -16.08
C ILE A 13 8.16 -6.73 -15.72
N PRO A 14 8.41 -7.94 -16.27
CA PRO A 14 7.66 -9.13 -15.88
C PRO A 14 7.88 -9.40 -14.39
N SER A 15 6.79 -9.42 -13.62
CA SER A 15 6.83 -9.68 -12.19
C SER A 15 6.39 -11.12 -11.91
N TRP A 16 7.28 -11.89 -11.29
CA TRP A 16 6.97 -13.24 -10.81
C TRP A 16 6.39 -13.16 -9.40
N ASN A 17 5.14 -13.60 -9.22
CA ASN A 17 4.45 -13.64 -7.92
C ASN A 17 4.67 -14.96 -7.16
N GLY A 18 5.72 -15.73 -7.49
CA GLY A 18 5.97 -17.03 -6.85
C GLY A 18 6.55 -16.90 -5.44
N GLY A 19 5.92 -17.57 -4.47
CA GLY A 19 6.48 -17.83 -3.14
C GLY A 19 6.58 -16.63 -2.19
N LYS A 20 5.67 -15.67 -2.27
CA LYS A 20 5.63 -14.50 -1.37
C LYS A 20 4.99 -14.84 -0.02
N PHE A 21 5.59 -15.76 0.73
CA PHE A 21 5.28 -15.84 2.16
C PHE A 21 5.98 -14.66 2.83
N PRO A 22 5.24 -13.80 3.56
CA PRO A 22 5.86 -12.75 4.33
C PRO A 22 6.84 -13.37 5.33
N LEU A 23 7.89 -12.64 5.69
CA LEU A 23 8.77 -13.07 6.77
C LEU A 23 7.91 -13.46 7.98
N THR A 24 8.23 -14.60 8.60
CA THR A 24 7.59 -14.94 9.87
C THR A 24 7.84 -13.80 10.84
N THR A 25 6.91 -13.56 11.77
CA THR A 25 7.06 -12.49 12.77
C THR A 25 8.39 -12.63 13.54
N TYR A 26 8.80 -13.87 13.82
CA TYR A 26 10.10 -14.19 14.42
C TYR A 26 11.30 -13.80 13.55
N LEU A 27 11.24 -14.06 12.24
CA LEU A 27 12.32 -13.69 11.33
C LEU A 27 12.41 -12.17 11.17
N ALA A 28 11.27 -11.47 11.07
CA ALA A 28 11.21 -10.01 11.05
C ALA A 28 11.84 -9.40 12.31
N GLU A 29 11.47 -9.90 13.49
CA GLU A 29 12.06 -9.47 14.76
C GLU A 29 13.57 -9.72 14.81
N ARG A 30 14.03 -10.88 14.32
CA ARG A 30 15.45 -11.22 14.27
C ARG A 30 16.21 -10.27 13.34
N VAL A 31 15.66 -9.96 12.17
CA VAL A 31 16.25 -9.00 11.22
C VAL A 31 16.36 -7.62 11.85
N ARG A 32 15.30 -7.10 12.49
CA ARG A 32 15.35 -5.81 13.19
C ARG A 32 16.42 -5.78 14.28
N LYS A 33 16.56 -6.86 15.06
CA LYS A 33 17.63 -7.01 16.07
C LYS A 33 19.02 -7.02 15.44
N MET A 34 19.21 -7.70 14.31
CA MET A 34 20.49 -7.72 13.59
C MET A 34 20.84 -6.36 13.00
N ILE A 35 19.88 -5.66 12.39
CA ILE A 35 20.11 -4.30 11.86
C ILE A 35 20.50 -3.35 13.00
N HIS A 36 19.86 -3.45 14.17
CA HIS A 36 20.17 -2.61 15.33
C HIS A 36 21.52 -2.94 15.99
N ASP A 37 21.86 -4.23 16.16
CA ASP A 37 23.07 -4.64 16.87
C ASP A 37 24.33 -4.53 16.00
N ARG A 38 25.13 -3.49 16.26
CA ARG A 38 26.40 -3.26 15.58
C ARG A 38 27.41 -4.40 15.69
N LYS A 39 27.36 -5.22 16.76
CA LYS A 39 28.25 -6.38 16.87
C LYS A 39 27.94 -7.41 15.78
N SER A 40 26.66 -7.56 15.43
CA SER A 40 26.23 -8.48 14.39
C SER A 40 26.70 -8.07 12.99
N TRP A 41 26.95 -6.77 12.76
CA TRP A 41 27.43 -6.24 11.47
C TRP A 41 28.81 -6.78 11.10
N ARG A 42 29.61 -7.21 12.09
CA ARG A 42 30.92 -7.83 11.85
C ARG A 42 30.81 -9.12 11.04
N ALA A 43 29.73 -9.86 11.23
CA ALA A 43 29.44 -11.11 10.54
C ALA A 43 28.63 -10.92 9.25
N MET A 44 28.25 -9.69 8.90
CA MET A 44 27.53 -9.38 7.65
C MET A 44 28.52 -9.24 6.47
N PRO A 45 28.06 -9.51 5.23
CA PRO A 45 28.83 -9.17 4.04
C PRO A 45 29.21 -7.68 3.99
N ASP A 46 30.39 -7.36 3.46
CA ASP A 46 30.89 -5.97 3.38
C ASP A 46 29.88 -4.98 2.80
N PRO A 47 29.19 -5.28 1.67
CA PRO A 47 28.25 -4.32 1.09
C PRO A 47 27.09 -3.96 2.03
N LEU A 48 26.60 -4.94 2.81
CA LEU A 48 25.50 -4.70 3.76
C LEU A 48 25.97 -3.86 4.95
N ARG A 49 27.17 -4.13 5.46
CA ARG A 49 27.78 -3.33 6.53
C ARG A 49 28.01 -1.89 6.09
N GLU A 50 28.57 -1.68 4.89
CA GLU A 50 28.77 -0.34 4.33
C GLU A 50 27.45 0.40 4.16
N TRP A 51 26.40 -0.28 3.67
CA TRP A 51 25.05 0.29 3.58
C TRP A 51 24.49 0.74 4.93
N LEU A 52 24.67 -0.06 5.98
CA LEU A 52 24.20 0.29 7.32
C LEU A 52 25.01 1.42 7.95
N GLU A 53 26.31 1.53 7.67
CA GLU A 53 27.13 2.68 8.11
C GLU A 53 26.71 3.96 7.37
N MET A 54 26.51 3.91 6.04
CA MET A 54 25.98 5.06 5.28
C MET A 54 24.59 5.47 5.76
N GLN A 55 23.72 4.52 6.12
CA GLN A 55 22.41 4.82 6.68
C GLN A 55 22.51 5.62 7.97
N ARG A 56 23.50 5.35 8.82
CA ARG A 56 23.73 6.10 10.07
C ARG A 56 24.25 7.51 9.84
N GLU A 57 24.95 7.74 8.73
CA GLU A 57 25.44 9.07 8.37
C GLU A 57 24.32 9.94 7.81
N VAL A 58 23.40 9.36 7.04
CA VAL A 58 22.29 10.09 6.41
C VAL A 58 21.07 10.20 7.33
N SER A 59 20.79 9.17 8.13
CA SER A 59 19.57 9.04 8.91
C SER A 59 19.86 8.29 10.23
N VAL A 60 18.99 7.36 10.64
CA VAL A 60 19.08 6.64 11.91
C VAL A 60 18.89 5.14 11.69
N ILE A 61 19.50 4.33 12.57
CA ILE A 61 19.18 2.91 12.72
C ILE A 61 18.23 2.78 13.92
N PRO A 62 16.96 2.38 13.72
CA PRO A 62 15.98 2.33 14.80
C PRO A 62 16.27 1.19 15.77
N LYS A 63 15.70 1.26 16.98
CA LYS A 63 15.63 0.08 17.86
C LYS A 63 14.71 -0.99 17.27
N PRO A 64 14.82 -2.27 17.72
CA PRO A 64 14.03 -3.35 17.14
C PRO A 64 12.52 -3.24 17.34
N ASP A 65 12.07 -2.42 18.29
CA ASP A 65 10.68 -2.12 18.61
C ASP A 65 10.23 -0.73 18.15
N GLU A 66 11.10 0.05 17.51
CA GLU A 66 10.79 1.36 16.95
C GLU A 66 10.45 1.24 15.45
N LEU A 67 9.58 2.14 14.97
CA LEU A 67 9.36 2.34 13.53
C LEU A 67 10.17 3.56 13.08
N LEU A 68 11.13 3.35 12.18
CA LEU A 68 11.75 4.47 11.46
C LEU A 68 10.79 4.96 10.37
N VAL A 69 10.51 6.26 10.37
CA VAL A 69 9.78 6.98 9.32
C VAL A 69 10.68 8.11 8.82
N GLU A 70 11.01 8.07 7.54
CA GLU A 70 11.85 9.05 6.86
C GLU A 70 11.00 9.87 5.89
N THR A 71 11.24 11.17 5.84
CA THR A 71 10.61 12.05 4.84
C THR A 71 11.67 12.81 4.06
N PHE A 72 11.52 12.90 2.74
CA PHE A 72 12.46 13.64 1.89
C PHE A 72 11.86 14.06 0.55
N PRO A 73 12.36 15.15 -0.06
CA PRO A 73 12.07 15.48 -1.44
C PRO A 73 12.92 14.62 -2.40
N HIS A 74 12.35 14.22 -3.53
CA HIS A 74 13.07 13.60 -4.64
C HIS A 74 12.32 13.82 -5.96
N THR A 75 13.00 14.31 -7.00
CA THR A 75 12.45 14.47 -8.36
C THR A 75 11.08 15.16 -8.38
N ASN A 76 10.99 16.33 -7.74
CA ASN A 76 9.78 17.16 -7.65
C ASN A 76 8.57 16.49 -6.94
N ARG A 77 8.84 15.50 -6.09
CA ARG A 77 7.84 14.85 -5.22
C ARG A 77 8.38 14.77 -3.80
N PHE A 78 7.47 14.53 -2.86
CA PHE A 78 7.80 14.30 -1.46
C PHE A 78 7.48 12.86 -1.09
N PHE A 79 8.36 12.27 -0.28
CA PHE A 79 8.29 10.87 0.11
C PHE A 79 8.13 10.75 1.62
N LEU A 80 7.37 9.75 2.02
CA LEU A 80 7.33 9.19 3.36
C LEU A 80 7.66 7.71 3.24
N VAL A 81 8.78 7.27 3.80
CA VAL A 81 9.23 5.88 3.78
C VAL A 81 9.30 5.36 5.21
N CYS A 82 8.68 4.21 5.47
CA CYS A 82 8.78 3.54 6.76
C CYS A 82 9.29 2.11 6.64
N TYR A 83 9.88 1.59 7.73
CA TYR A 83 10.58 0.30 7.76
C TYR A 83 10.01 -0.68 8.81
N PRO A 84 8.77 -1.15 8.63
CA PRO A 84 8.09 -2.04 9.57
C PRO A 84 8.63 -3.49 9.69
N PHE A 85 9.03 -4.14 8.59
CA PHE A 85 9.38 -5.57 8.54
C PHE A 85 8.21 -6.56 8.71
N ASP A 86 6.97 -6.11 8.57
CA ASP A 86 5.76 -6.92 8.79
C ASP A 86 5.21 -7.52 7.49
N GLY A 87 5.97 -7.55 6.41
CA GLY A 87 5.57 -8.25 5.18
C GLY A 87 4.59 -7.49 4.30
N ARG A 88 4.57 -7.87 3.02
CA ARG A 88 3.92 -7.07 1.97
C ARG A 88 2.42 -6.90 2.15
N LEU A 89 1.69 -7.93 2.63
CA LEU A 89 0.23 -7.84 2.81
C LEU A 89 -0.16 -6.83 3.88
N ALA A 90 0.53 -6.82 5.02
CA ALA A 90 0.29 -5.83 6.07
C ALA A 90 0.64 -4.42 5.57
N HIS A 91 1.75 -4.27 4.86
CA HIS A 91 2.16 -2.97 4.31
C HIS A 91 1.23 -2.48 3.20
N GLN A 92 0.61 -3.37 2.42
CA GLN A 92 -0.38 -3.02 1.41
C GLN A 92 -1.62 -2.39 2.04
N THR A 93 -2.14 -3.01 3.10
CA THR A 93 -3.26 -2.46 3.86
C THR A 93 -2.87 -1.14 4.52
N LEU A 94 -1.72 -1.11 5.21
CA LEU A 94 -1.19 0.10 5.85
C LEU A 94 -1.05 1.27 4.86
N GLY A 95 -0.43 1.04 3.70
CA GLY A 95 -0.26 2.08 2.67
C GLY A 95 -1.58 2.64 2.19
N THR A 96 -2.60 1.79 2.07
CA THR A 96 -3.92 2.24 1.65
C THR A 96 -4.60 3.11 2.71
N LEU A 97 -4.53 2.72 3.98
CA LEU A 97 -5.08 3.50 5.09
C LEU A 97 -4.33 4.84 5.27
N LEU A 98 -2.99 4.79 5.23
CA LEU A 98 -2.16 5.98 5.37
C LEU A 98 -2.40 7.00 4.26
N THR A 99 -2.51 6.56 3.00
CA THR A 99 -2.81 7.49 1.90
C THR A 99 -4.18 8.14 2.05
N ARG A 100 -5.21 7.46 2.57
CA ARG A 100 -6.49 8.11 2.89
C ARG A 100 -6.36 9.18 3.96
N ARG A 101 -5.58 8.91 5.01
CA ARG A 101 -5.31 9.92 6.06
C ARG A 101 -4.55 11.11 5.51
N LEU A 102 -3.53 10.88 4.69
CA LEU A 102 -2.77 11.94 4.03
C LEU A 102 -3.65 12.76 3.08
N GLU A 103 -4.59 12.13 2.38
CA GLU A 103 -5.59 12.81 1.55
C GLU A 103 -6.48 13.74 2.39
N ARG A 104 -7.02 13.24 3.52
CA ARG A 104 -7.81 14.08 4.46
C ARG A 104 -7.00 15.24 5.07
N LEU A 105 -5.68 15.11 5.13
CA LEU A 105 -4.75 16.17 5.54
C LEU A 105 -4.37 17.12 4.38
N GLY A 106 -4.86 16.90 3.16
CA GLY A 106 -4.58 17.72 1.99
C GLY A 106 -3.16 17.56 1.43
N LEU A 107 -2.48 16.45 1.74
CA LEU A 107 -1.08 16.22 1.33
C LEU A 107 -0.93 15.60 -0.07
N GLN A 108 -2.05 15.31 -0.73
CA GLN A 108 -2.13 14.86 -2.12
C GLN A 108 -1.20 13.66 -2.40
N PRO A 109 -1.32 12.53 -1.67
CA PRO A 109 -0.65 11.29 -2.03
C PRO A 109 -1.01 10.84 -3.44
N MET A 110 -0.01 10.41 -4.19
CA MET A 110 -0.13 9.93 -5.58
C MET A 110 -0.08 8.40 -5.67
N GLY A 111 0.50 7.75 -4.66
CA GLY A 111 0.67 6.31 -4.65
C GLY A 111 1.54 5.83 -3.50
N PHE A 112 1.63 4.51 -3.38
CA PHE A 112 2.55 3.86 -2.46
C PHE A 112 3.08 2.56 -3.05
N VAL A 113 4.20 2.08 -2.53
CA VAL A 113 4.76 0.75 -2.85
C VAL A 113 5.07 0.01 -1.55
N PRO A 114 4.42 -1.15 -1.33
CA PRO A 114 4.76 -2.04 -0.24
C PRO A 114 5.79 -3.09 -0.67
N THR A 115 6.80 -3.30 0.16
CA THR A 115 7.75 -4.42 0.05
C THR A 115 7.58 -5.35 1.25
N GLU A 116 8.42 -6.39 1.36
CA GLU A 116 8.40 -7.27 2.55
C GLU A 116 8.88 -6.57 3.83
N TYR A 117 9.61 -5.46 3.73
CA TYR A 117 10.20 -4.79 4.89
C TYR A 117 9.94 -3.30 5.00
N SER A 118 9.49 -2.67 3.93
CA SER A 118 9.26 -1.23 3.86
C SER A 118 7.94 -0.89 3.19
N LEU A 119 7.51 0.35 3.40
CA LEU A 119 6.41 0.99 2.71
C LEU A 119 6.87 2.41 2.34
N SER A 120 6.78 2.74 1.05
CA SER A 120 7.04 4.10 0.54
C SER A 120 5.73 4.71 0.04
N ILE A 121 5.42 5.93 0.45
CA ILE A 121 4.33 6.76 -0.03
C ILE A 121 4.94 8.00 -0.67
N TRP A 122 4.40 8.43 -1.82
CA TRP A 122 4.80 9.70 -2.43
C TRP A 122 3.61 10.59 -2.72
N GLY A 123 3.83 11.89 -2.66
CA GLY A 123 2.81 12.90 -2.90
C GLY A 123 3.39 14.22 -3.39
N ARG A 124 2.50 15.19 -3.59
CA ARG A 124 2.85 16.53 -4.09
C ARG A 124 3.26 17.50 -3.00
N GLN A 125 2.76 17.31 -1.78
CA GLN A 125 3.04 18.20 -0.65
C GLN A 125 4.07 17.58 0.28
N ASP A 126 4.81 18.45 0.98
CA ASP A 126 5.79 18.02 1.98
C ASP A 126 5.11 17.29 3.14
N MET A 127 5.62 16.09 3.45
CA MET A 127 5.14 15.22 4.52
C MET A 127 6.07 15.25 5.74
N SER A 128 7.16 16.04 5.70
CA SER A 128 7.75 16.58 6.93
C SER A 128 6.66 17.40 7.67
N GLY A 129 6.77 17.93 8.87
CA GLY A 129 5.65 18.60 9.57
C GLY A 129 4.43 17.73 9.98
N VAL A 130 4.17 16.57 9.36
CA VAL A 130 3.05 15.68 9.75
C VAL A 130 3.28 15.05 11.11
N ASP A 131 2.24 15.03 11.95
CA ASP A 131 2.25 14.26 13.19
C ASP A 131 2.21 12.75 12.89
N MET A 132 3.37 12.12 12.96
CA MET A 132 3.52 10.70 12.68
C MET A 132 2.82 9.82 13.72
N ALA A 133 2.64 10.29 14.96
CA ALA A 133 1.92 9.52 15.97
C ALA A 133 0.43 9.44 15.61
N ALA A 134 -0.18 10.57 15.26
CA ALA A 134 -1.57 10.61 14.82
C ALA A 134 -1.77 9.88 13.48
N LEU A 135 -0.83 10.04 12.54
CA LEU A 135 -0.93 9.40 11.23
C LEU A 135 -0.95 7.86 11.33
N PHE A 136 -0.14 7.30 12.23
CA PHE A 136 -0.03 5.85 12.47
C PHE A 136 -0.86 5.35 13.65
N ASP A 137 -1.83 6.14 14.15
CA ASP A 137 -2.67 5.71 15.26
C ASP A 137 -3.49 4.46 14.90
N GLU A 138 -3.69 3.58 15.87
CA GLU A 138 -4.32 2.28 15.68
C GLU A 138 -5.82 2.37 15.40
N ASP A 139 -6.44 3.52 15.68
CA ASP A 139 -7.83 3.84 15.33
C ASP A 139 -8.16 3.65 13.83
N MET A 140 -7.14 3.65 12.94
CA MET A 140 -7.32 3.33 11.52
C MET A 140 -7.88 1.93 11.27
N MET A 141 -7.74 1.02 12.23
CA MET A 141 -8.27 -0.35 12.14
C MET A 141 -9.79 -0.42 12.35
N GLY A 142 -10.41 0.65 12.82
CA GLY A 142 -11.87 0.79 12.91
C GLY A 142 -12.45 1.32 11.61
N ASP A 143 -13.06 2.51 11.69
CA ASP A 143 -13.89 3.08 10.62
C ASP A 143 -13.13 3.29 9.30
N ASP A 144 -11.83 3.64 9.35
CA ASP A 144 -11.03 3.85 8.14
C ASP A 144 -10.86 2.55 7.33
N LEU A 145 -10.61 1.43 8.02
CA LEU A 145 -10.49 0.11 7.41
C LEU A 145 -11.83 -0.36 6.87
N GLU A 146 -12.91 -0.19 7.63
CA GLU A 146 -14.24 -0.60 7.20
C GLU A 146 -14.69 0.20 5.97
N SER A 147 -14.59 1.52 6.01
CA SER A 147 -14.89 2.41 4.88
C SER A 147 -14.09 2.01 3.63
N TRP A 148 -12.80 1.73 3.79
CA TRP A 148 -11.97 1.30 2.66
C TRP A 148 -12.39 -0.05 2.10
N LEU A 149 -12.63 -1.04 2.97
CA LEU A 149 -13.06 -2.36 2.56
C LEU A 149 -14.36 -2.30 1.75
N GLN A 150 -15.33 -1.51 2.21
CA GLN A 150 -16.64 -1.40 1.57
C GLN A 150 -16.58 -0.84 0.14
N GLU A 151 -15.61 0.02 -0.16
CA GLU A 151 -15.38 0.61 -1.49
C GLU A 151 -14.40 -0.21 -2.34
N SER A 152 -13.71 -1.18 -1.75
CA SER A 152 -12.67 -1.94 -2.43
C SER A 152 -13.24 -2.94 -3.45
N VAL A 153 -12.56 -3.05 -4.59
CA VAL A 153 -12.79 -4.14 -5.57
C VAL A 153 -12.55 -5.51 -4.93
N LEU A 154 -11.70 -5.58 -3.90
CA LEU A 154 -11.45 -6.79 -3.14
C LEU A 154 -12.75 -7.32 -2.51
N MET A 155 -13.53 -6.46 -1.84
CA MET A 155 -14.74 -6.90 -1.16
C MET A 155 -15.80 -7.40 -2.14
N LYS A 156 -16.03 -6.70 -3.25
CA LYS A 156 -16.94 -7.16 -4.31
C LYS A 156 -16.52 -8.51 -4.88
N ARG A 157 -15.21 -8.71 -5.08
CA ARG A 157 -14.65 -9.98 -5.54
C ARG A 157 -14.89 -11.11 -4.52
N THR A 158 -14.59 -10.89 -3.25
CA THR A 158 -14.77 -11.90 -2.21
C THR A 158 -16.24 -12.23 -2.00
N PHE A 159 -17.11 -11.21 -1.99
CA PHE A 159 -18.56 -11.38 -1.93
C PHE A 159 -19.10 -12.25 -3.06
N ARG A 160 -18.64 -12.03 -4.30
CA ARG A 160 -19.02 -12.86 -5.45
C ARG A 160 -18.70 -14.33 -5.21
N ASP A 161 -17.54 -14.62 -4.61
CA ASP A 161 -17.13 -15.99 -4.33
C ASP A 161 -18.05 -16.62 -3.25
N CYS A 162 -18.37 -15.88 -2.18
CA CYS A 162 -19.36 -16.31 -1.18
C CYS A 162 -20.77 -16.52 -1.78
N ALA A 163 -21.23 -15.61 -2.63
CA ALA A 163 -22.56 -15.66 -3.26
C ALA A 163 -22.71 -16.85 -4.22
N VAL A 164 -21.62 -17.24 -4.90
CA VAL A 164 -21.60 -18.45 -5.71
C VAL A 164 -21.67 -19.70 -4.83
N ILE A 165 -20.86 -19.76 -3.76
CA ILE A 165 -20.84 -20.92 -2.85
C ILE A 165 -22.19 -21.11 -2.17
N ALA A 166 -22.84 -20.00 -1.78
CA ALA A 166 -24.16 -20.01 -1.16
C ALA A 166 -25.32 -20.33 -2.13
N GLY A 167 -25.04 -20.50 -3.43
CA GLY A 167 -26.05 -20.77 -4.45
C GLY A 167 -26.90 -19.57 -4.85
N LEU A 168 -26.62 -18.38 -4.31
CA LEU A 168 -27.32 -17.14 -4.67
C LEU A 168 -27.04 -16.72 -6.13
N ILE A 169 -25.86 -17.07 -6.63
CA ILE A 169 -25.47 -16.86 -8.03
C ILE A 169 -25.09 -18.20 -8.66
N GLU A 170 -25.99 -18.74 -9.44
CA GLU A 170 -25.74 -19.96 -10.19
C GLU A 170 -24.81 -19.71 -11.39
N ARG A 171 -23.70 -20.45 -11.46
CA ARG A 171 -22.76 -20.40 -12.59
C ARG A 171 -23.20 -21.27 -13.78
N ARG A 172 -23.92 -22.37 -13.51
CA ARG A 172 -24.30 -23.37 -14.51
C ARG A 172 -25.78 -23.70 -14.35
N TYR A 173 -26.55 -23.43 -15.40
CA TYR A 173 -27.94 -23.88 -15.56
C TYR A 173 -27.97 -24.97 -16.63
N PRO A 174 -28.88 -25.96 -16.58
CA PRO A 174 -29.07 -26.88 -17.70
C PRO A 174 -29.27 -26.12 -19.02
N GLY A 175 -28.33 -26.31 -19.97
CA GLY A 175 -28.34 -25.67 -21.28
C GLY A 175 -27.71 -24.27 -21.37
N VAL A 176 -27.40 -23.59 -20.25
CA VAL A 176 -26.84 -22.22 -20.26
C VAL A 176 -25.74 -22.05 -19.21
N GLN A 177 -24.55 -21.60 -19.63
CA GLN A 177 -23.48 -21.20 -18.71
C GLN A 177 -23.36 -19.68 -18.69
N LYS A 178 -23.46 -19.07 -17.51
CA LYS A 178 -23.20 -17.63 -17.36
C LYS A 178 -21.71 -17.37 -17.58
N THR A 179 -21.41 -16.35 -18.37
CA THR A 179 -20.03 -15.87 -18.55
C THR A 179 -19.52 -15.25 -17.25
N GLY A 180 -18.20 -15.26 -17.03
CA GLY A 180 -17.60 -14.64 -15.84
C GLY A 180 -17.99 -13.18 -15.65
N ARG A 181 -18.22 -12.43 -16.74
CA ARG A 181 -18.70 -11.05 -16.72
C ARG A 181 -20.14 -10.94 -16.19
N GLN A 182 -21.04 -11.83 -16.61
CA GLN A 182 -22.43 -11.87 -16.13
C GLN A 182 -22.51 -12.23 -14.65
N VAL A 183 -21.64 -13.14 -14.19
CA VAL A 183 -21.54 -13.52 -12.78
C VAL A 183 -21.06 -12.32 -11.94
N SER A 184 -20.02 -11.60 -12.38
CA SER A 184 -19.55 -10.40 -11.66
C SER A 184 -20.61 -9.32 -11.58
N PHE A 185 -21.27 -8.98 -12.71
CA PHE A 185 -22.31 -7.94 -12.71
C PHE A 185 -23.47 -8.26 -11.75
N SER A 186 -23.89 -9.53 -11.71
CA SER A 186 -24.95 -9.96 -10.78
C SER A 186 -24.52 -9.84 -9.32
N ALA A 187 -23.26 -10.20 -9.02
CA ALA A 187 -22.73 -10.12 -7.66
C ALA A 187 -22.55 -8.68 -7.17
N ASP A 188 -22.07 -7.79 -8.04
CA ASP A 188 -21.86 -6.39 -7.70
C ASP A 188 -23.18 -5.72 -7.33
N LEU A 189 -24.26 -5.97 -8.09
CA LEU A 189 -25.59 -5.43 -7.79
C LEU A 189 -26.13 -5.94 -6.45
N ILE A 190 -26.03 -7.25 -6.19
CA ILE A 190 -26.49 -7.83 -4.92
C ILE A 190 -25.67 -7.26 -3.75
N TYR A 191 -24.36 -7.14 -3.91
CA TYR A 191 -23.49 -6.54 -2.92
C TYR A 191 -23.89 -5.09 -2.60
N ASP A 192 -24.10 -4.27 -3.63
CA ASP A 192 -24.45 -2.85 -3.45
C ASP A 192 -25.80 -2.70 -2.72
N VAL A 193 -26.80 -3.52 -3.06
CA VAL A 193 -28.11 -3.55 -2.39
C VAL A 193 -28.01 -4.02 -0.94
N LEU A 194 -27.28 -5.12 -0.67
CA LEU A 194 -27.09 -5.60 0.70
C LEU A 194 -26.30 -4.61 1.54
N ARG A 195 -25.32 -3.93 0.96
CA ARG A 195 -24.56 -2.89 1.66
C ARG A 195 -25.47 -1.75 2.10
N GLU A 196 -26.40 -1.32 1.25
CA GLU A 196 -27.30 -0.20 1.54
C GLU A 196 -28.42 -0.58 2.53
N HIS A 197 -29.00 -1.77 2.39
CA HIS A 197 -30.22 -2.13 3.12
C HIS A 197 -30.01 -3.17 4.22
N GLU A 198 -29.03 -4.06 4.10
CA GLU A 198 -28.77 -5.16 5.04
C GLU A 198 -27.26 -5.36 5.31
N PRO A 199 -26.54 -4.35 5.84
CA PRO A 199 -25.08 -4.43 6.02
C PRO A 199 -24.65 -5.59 6.94
N ASN A 200 -25.55 -6.04 7.82
CA ASN A 200 -25.33 -7.16 8.74
C ASN A 200 -25.63 -8.55 8.14
N HIS A 201 -25.91 -8.64 6.83
CA HIS A 201 -26.24 -9.89 6.14
C HIS A 201 -25.12 -10.93 6.25
N VAL A 202 -25.49 -12.22 6.35
CA VAL A 202 -24.52 -13.31 6.59
C VAL A 202 -23.44 -13.42 5.49
N LEU A 203 -23.80 -13.18 4.22
CA LEU A 203 -22.84 -13.18 3.12
C LEU A 203 -21.89 -11.98 3.16
N MET A 204 -22.31 -10.84 3.71
CA MET A 204 -21.43 -9.69 3.91
C MET A 204 -20.38 -10.01 4.99
N LYS A 205 -20.83 -10.63 6.09
CA LYS A 205 -19.94 -11.11 7.16
C LYS A 205 -18.96 -12.18 6.69
N ALA A 206 -19.42 -13.12 5.88
CA ALA A 206 -18.56 -14.15 5.29
C ALA A 206 -17.52 -13.55 4.34
N ALA A 207 -17.93 -12.66 3.44
CA ALA A 207 -17.04 -11.96 2.52
C ALA A 207 -15.98 -11.15 3.27
N TRP A 208 -16.37 -10.51 4.37
CA TRP A 208 -15.45 -9.80 5.25
C TRP A 208 -14.43 -10.74 5.89
N ALA A 209 -14.88 -11.86 6.46
CA ALA A 209 -14.00 -12.83 7.09
C ALA A 209 -12.98 -13.42 6.09
N ASP A 210 -13.41 -13.74 4.87
CA ASP A 210 -12.55 -14.25 3.81
C ASP A 210 -11.54 -13.20 3.33
N ALA A 211 -11.95 -11.93 3.19
CA ALA A 211 -11.05 -10.84 2.84
C ALA A 211 -9.99 -10.61 3.92
N ALA A 212 -10.43 -10.58 5.19
CA ALA A 212 -9.59 -10.38 6.37
C ALA A 212 -8.61 -11.52 6.64
N GLY A 213 -8.94 -12.76 6.27
CA GLY A 213 -8.10 -13.93 6.49
C GLY A 213 -7.20 -14.31 5.30
N GLY A 214 -7.62 -14.03 4.07
CA GLY A 214 -6.96 -14.52 2.85
C GLY A 214 -6.17 -13.46 2.07
N PHE A 215 -6.61 -12.21 2.09
CA PHE A 215 -6.06 -11.15 1.21
C PHE A 215 -5.47 -9.97 1.98
N LEU A 216 -5.81 -9.84 3.25
CA LEU A 216 -5.29 -8.85 4.19
C LEU A 216 -4.67 -9.59 5.37
N ASP A 217 -3.56 -9.08 5.89
CA ASP A 217 -3.01 -9.59 7.16
C ASP A 217 -3.33 -8.60 8.29
N LEU A 218 -4.63 -8.49 8.61
CA LEU A 218 -5.13 -7.52 9.59
C LEU A 218 -4.57 -7.78 10.99
N LYS A 219 -4.39 -9.06 11.35
CA LYS A 219 -3.80 -9.44 12.63
C LYS A 219 -2.37 -8.91 12.74
N ARG A 220 -1.57 -9.05 11.68
CA ARG A 220 -0.21 -8.54 11.67
C ARG A 220 -0.15 -7.02 11.63
N LEU A 221 -1.02 -6.38 10.87
CA LEU A 221 -1.14 -4.92 10.88
C LEU A 221 -1.48 -4.40 12.28
N SER A 222 -2.48 -4.99 12.95
CA SER A 222 -2.84 -4.65 14.33
C SER A 222 -1.65 -4.83 15.29
N ASN A 223 -0.93 -5.95 15.21
CA ASN A 223 0.28 -6.17 16.00
C ASN A 223 1.40 -5.16 15.71
N LEU A 224 1.54 -4.73 14.45
CA LEU A 224 2.48 -3.70 14.05
C LEU A 224 2.11 -2.36 14.70
N LEU A 225 0.85 -1.91 14.59
CA LEU A 225 0.40 -0.64 15.13
C LEU A 225 0.55 -0.61 16.66
N ALA A 226 0.15 -1.69 17.34
CA ALA A 226 0.34 -1.85 18.77
C ALA A 226 1.83 -1.82 19.18
N ARG A 227 2.72 -2.45 18.39
CA ARG A 227 4.17 -2.46 18.67
C ARG A 227 4.79 -1.06 18.61
N ILE A 228 4.40 -0.27 17.62
CA ILE A 228 5.03 1.02 17.30
C ILE A 228 4.42 2.19 18.06
N LYS A 229 3.33 1.97 18.81
CA LYS A 229 2.63 3.01 19.58
C LYS A 229 3.60 3.74 20.53
N GLY A 230 3.77 5.04 20.32
CA GLY A 230 4.72 5.87 21.08
C GLY A 230 6.21 5.60 20.77
N LYS A 231 6.53 4.81 19.74
CA LYS A 231 7.88 4.37 19.36
C LYS A 231 8.20 4.67 17.90
N ILE A 232 7.66 5.76 17.37
CA ILE A 232 7.95 6.20 16.01
C ILE A 232 9.18 7.11 16.05
N ARG A 233 10.24 6.70 15.34
CA ARG A 233 11.44 7.50 15.13
C ARG A 233 11.31 8.21 13.80
N ARG A 234 11.06 9.52 13.85
CA ARG A 234 11.01 10.38 12.67
C ARG A 234 12.41 10.87 12.27
N SER A 235 12.66 10.96 10.96
CA SER A 235 13.88 11.52 10.37
C SER A 235 13.56 12.33 9.12
N ASP A 236 13.74 13.65 9.19
CA ASP A 236 13.51 14.54 8.05
C ASP A 236 14.83 14.73 7.29
N LEU A 237 14.86 14.25 6.04
CA LEU A 237 16.07 14.18 5.23
C LEU A 237 15.99 15.13 4.04
N THR A 238 17.15 15.62 3.60
CA THR A 238 17.28 16.45 2.39
C THR A 238 17.53 15.63 1.12
N ARG A 239 17.73 14.31 1.27
CA ARG A 239 18.00 13.37 0.17
C ARG A 239 17.56 11.96 0.54
N VAL A 240 17.47 11.09 -0.47
CA VAL A 240 17.16 9.66 -0.32
C VAL A 240 18.17 8.98 0.61
N SER A 241 17.69 8.19 1.58
CA SER A 241 18.52 7.38 2.46
C SER A 241 18.97 6.07 1.79
N PRO A 242 20.10 5.47 2.19
CA PRO A 242 20.50 4.15 1.72
C PRO A 242 19.42 3.07 1.86
N LEU A 243 18.69 3.04 2.98
CA LEU A 243 17.61 2.06 3.17
C LEU A 243 16.39 2.32 2.27
N ALA A 244 16.16 3.56 1.82
CA ALA A 244 15.05 3.89 0.92
C ALA A 244 15.33 3.45 -0.53
N ILE A 245 16.60 3.36 -0.95
CA ILE A 245 16.97 3.09 -2.35
C ILE A 245 16.22 1.88 -2.95
N PRO A 246 16.17 0.69 -2.32
CA PRO A 246 15.49 -0.45 -2.92
C PRO A 246 13.99 -0.23 -3.19
N VAL A 247 13.27 0.40 -2.26
CA VAL A 247 11.83 0.66 -2.45
C VAL A 247 11.59 1.78 -3.46
N MET A 248 12.51 2.74 -3.56
CA MET A 248 12.46 3.80 -4.57
C MET A 248 12.59 3.23 -5.99
N LEU A 249 13.35 2.14 -6.18
CA LEU A 249 13.47 1.47 -7.48
C LEU A 249 12.22 0.67 -7.89
N GLU A 250 11.27 0.46 -6.98
CA GLU A 250 10.00 -0.23 -7.26
C GLU A 250 8.82 0.71 -7.52
N ILE A 251 9.05 2.03 -7.46
CA ILE A 251 8.05 3.06 -7.75
C ILE A 251 7.50 2.85 -9.18
N ASN A 252 6.17 2.96 -9.34
CA ASN A 252 5.33 2.68 -10.53
C ASN A 252 4.50 1.38 -10.50
N LYS A 253 4.56 0.56 -9.44
CA LYS A 253 3.74 -0.67 -9.36
C LYS A 253 2.31 -0.46 -8.82
N THR A 254 2.06 0.61 -8.08
CA THR A 254 0.76 0.87 -7.43
C THR A 254 0.44 2.37 -7.49
N VAL A 255 -0.48 2.74 -8.37
CA VAL A 255 -0.98 4.11 -8.56
C VAL A 255 -2.29 4.25 -7.77
N ILE A 256 -2.45 5.35 -7.03
CA ILE A 256 -3.73 5.69 -6.39
C ILE A 256 -4.46 6.71 -7.27
N HIS A 257 -5.76 6.47 -7.49
CA HIS A 257 -6.65 7.49 -8.07
C HIS A 257 -7.18 8.37 -6.93
N GLY A 258 -6.96 9.69 -7.02
CA GLY A 258 -7.32 10.67 -5.99
C GLY A 258 -7.07 12.12 -6.44
N GLU A 259 -7.09 13.07 -5.51
CA GLU A 259 -6.96 14.52 -5.79
C GLU A 259 -5.68 14.86 -6.56
N ALA A 260 -4.60 14.11 -6.35
CA ALA A 260 -3.35 14.35 -7.06
C ALA A 260 -3.46 14.08 -8.57
N GLN A 261 -4.27 13.10 -8.98
CA GLN A 261 -4.54 12.81 -10.39
C GLN A 261 -5.46 13.88 -10.99
N GLU A 262 -6.47 14.32 -10.24
CA GLU A 262 -7.37 15.41 -10.65
C GLU A 262 -6.63 16.74 -10.80
N ALA A 263 -5.71 17.04 -9.88
CA ALA A 263 -4.83 18.20 -9.93
C ALA A 263 -3.89 18.13 -11.15
N MET A 264 -3.31 16.96 -11.44
CA MET A 264 -2.48 16.77 -12.64
C MET A 264 -3.29 16.95 -13.93
N LEU A 265 -4.52 16.43 -13.98
CA LEU A 265 -5.44 16.63 -15.10
C LEU A 265 -5.82 18.10 -15.26
N LYS A 266 -6.06 18.80 -14.14
CA LYS A 266 -6.37 20.23 -14.14
C LYS A 266 -5.19 21.07 -14.61
N GLU A 267 -3.99 20.82 -14.10
CA GLU A 267 -2.76 21.52 -14.54
C GLU A 267 -2.46 21.25 -16.02
N ALA A 268 -2.61 20.01 -16.49
CA ALA A 268 -2.44 19.68 -17.91
C ALA A 268 -3.51 20.37 -18.78
N SER A 269 -4.76 20.41 -18.31
CA SER A 269 -5.85 21.15 -18.96
C SER A 269 -5.54 22.66 -19.02
N ASP A 270 -5.14 23.26 -17.91
CA ASP A 270 -4.82 24.68 -17.81
C ASP A 270 -3.61 25.04 -18.70
N ALA A 271 -2.61 24.16 -18.77
CA ALA A 271 -1.46 24.31 -19.68
C ALA A 271 -1.87 24.23 -21.16
N LEU A 272 -2.72 23.27 -21.53
CA LEU A 272 -3.25 23.14 -22.89
C LEU A 272 -4.14 24.32 -23.28
N ILE A 273 -4.96 24.81 -22.35
CA ILE A 273 -5.80 26.01 -22.54
C ILE A 273 -4.90 27.24 -22.73
N ALA A 274 -3.88 27.42 -21.89
CA ALA A 274 -2.92 28.51 -22.01
C ALA A 274 -2.14 28.44 -23.33
N GLU A 275 -1.78 27.25 -23.78
CA GLU A 275 -1.14 27.04 -25.08
C GLU A 275 -2.08 27.38 -26.26
N GLY A 276 -3.34 26.93 -26.21
CA GLY A 276 -4.34 27.22 -27.25
C GLY A 276 -4.83 28.67 -27.27
N MET A 277 -4.72 29.39 -26.14
CA MET A 277 -5.07 30.81 -26.04
C MET A 277 -3.91 31.77 -26.35
N ARG A 278 -2.69 31.28 -26.58
CA ARG A 278 -1.61 32.12 -27.11
C ARG A 278 -1.98 32.57 -28.53
N ARG A 279 -2.35 33.84 -28.68
CA ARG A 279 -2.44 34.47 -30.00
C ARG A 279 -1.04 34.58 -30.60
N ALA A 280 -0.92 34.21 -31.87
CA ALA A 280 0.30 34.29 -32.67
C ALA A 280 0.88 35.71 -32.70
#